data_AF-A0A543K3X5-F1
#
_entry.id   AF-A0A543K3X5-F1
#
_cell.length_a   1.000
_cell.length_b   1.000
_cell.length_c   1.000
_cell.angle_alpha   90.00
_cell.angle_beta   90.00
_cell.angle_gamma   90.00
#
_symmetry.space_group_name_H-M   'P 1'
#
loop_
_entity.id
_entity.type
_entity.pdbx_description
1 polymer ?
#
loop_
_entity_poly.entity_id
_entity_poly.type
_entity_poly.pdbx_seq_one_letter_code
_entity_poly.pdbx_strand_id
1 'polypeptide(L)'
;MPKPLDIDRLKQFETPRSAVPVTEADPVERAGGSVERWPSREPVRDGQISIKAPLDVIGRFKRMCKDDRRTYADMLGILMDRYESKG
;
A
#
# COMPACT_ATOMS: atom_id res chain seq x y z
N MET A 1 42.90 18.51 13.83
CA MET A 1 41.75 19.10 13.09
C MET A 1 41.11 18.02 12.24
N PRO A 2 39.80 17.77 12.32
CA PRO A 2 39.14 16.84 11.41
C PRO A 2 39.20 17.38 9.97
N LYS A 3 39.32 16.47 9.00
CA LYS A 3 39.36 16.81 7.57
C LYS A 3 38.04 17.49 7.17
N PRO A 4 38.07 18.59 6.40
CA PRO A 4 36.86 19.24 5.94
C PRO A 4 36.04 18.28 5.06
N LEU A 5 34.72 18.35 5.20
CA LEU A 5 33.79 17.55 4.40
C LEU A 5 33.94 17.91 2.93
N ASP A 6 34.28 16.91 2.11
CA ASP A 6 34.42 17.06 0.67
C ASP A 6 33.04 16.92 0.01
N ILE A 7 32.48 18.05 -0.40
CA ILE A 7 31.14 18.13 -1.02
C ILE A 7 31.17 17.58 -2.45
N ASP A 8 32.31 17.66 -3.15
CA ASP A 8 32.44 17.11 -4.49
C ASP A 8 32.47 15.59 -4.49
N ARG A 9 33.08 14.97 -3.47
CA ARG A 9 32.97 13.52 -3.25
C ARG A 9 31.54 13.07 -3.02
N LEU A 10 30.68 13.91 -2.45
CA LEU A 10 29.28 13.54 -2.19
C LEU A 10 28.45 13.44 -3.48
N LYS A 11 28.79 14.23 -4.51
CA LYS A 11 28.10 14.25 -5.81
C LYS A 11 28.19 12.93 -6.57
N GLN A 12 29.19 12.08 -6.30
CA GLN A 12 29.31 10.77 -6.95
C GLN A 12 28.17 9.80 -6.59
N PHE A 13 27.43 10.09 -5.51
CA PHE A 13 26.26 9.31 -5.07
C PHE A 13 24.93 9.93 -5.49
N GLU A 14 24.94 11.10 -6.16
CA GLU A 14 23.74 11.65 -6.75
C GLU A 14 23.38 10.82 -7.98
N THR A 15 22.35 9.99 -7.85
CA THR A 15 21.73 9.36 -9.00
C THR A 15 21.11 10.44 -9.88
N PRO A 16 21.27 10.37 -11.21
CA PRO A 16 20.65 11.35 -12.10
C PRO A 16 19.13 11.27 -11.90
N ARG A 17 18.56 12.29 -11.27
CA ARG A 17 17.11 12.51 -11.28
C ARG A 17 16.75 12.82 -12.73
N SER A 18 16.34 11.80 -13.48
CA SER A 18 15.52 12.01 -14.66
C SER A 18 14.29 12.80 -14.22
N ALA A 19 14.25 14.07 -14.61
CA ALA A 19 13.11 14.94 -14.43
C ALA A 19 11.98 14.43 -15.34
N VAL A 20 11.17 13.52 -14.83
CA VAL A 20 9.85 13.24 -15.39
C VAL A 20 8.84 14.21 -14.77
N PRO A 21 8.02 14.90 -15.58
CA PRO A 21 7.07 15.89 -15.07
C PRO A 21 6.02 15.20 -14.18
N VAL A 22 5.75 15.83 -13.04
CA VAL A 22 4.73 15.42 -12.08
C VAL A 22 3.36 15.70 -12.70
N THR A 23 2.71 14.66 -13.20
CA THR A 23 1.25 14.64 -13.40
C THR A 23 0.65 13.94 -12.19
N GLU A 24 -0.20 14.65 -11.44
CA GLU A 24 -1.01 14.11 -10.36
C GLU A 24 -2.02 13.08 -10.92
N ALA A 25 -1.75 11.80 -10.75
CA ALA A 25 -2.75 10.72 -10.63
C ALA A 25 -2.05 9.41 -10.19
N ASP A 26 -2.74 8.66 -9.32
CA ASP A 26 -2.46 7.32 -8.80
C ASP A 26 -1.46 7.16 -7.62
N PRO A 27 -1.93 6.71 -6.43
CA PRO A 27 -1.07 6.27 -5.34
C PRO A 27 -0.76 4.77 -5.48
N VAL A 28 -0.23 4.36 -6.63
CA VAL A 28 0.34 3.02 -6.82
C VAL A 28 1.59 3.20 -7.66
N GLU A 29 2.69 2.55 -7.27
CA GLU A 29 4.03 2.66 -7.86
C GLU A 29 4.94 3.79 -7.34
N ARG A 30 5.36 3.66 -6.07
CA ARG A 30 6.81 3.71 -5.82
C ARG A 30 7.35 2.28 -5.66
N ALA A 31 7.23 1.48 -6.71
CA ALA A 31 8.08 0.34 -6.91
C ALA A 31 9.32 0.84 -7.67
N GLY A 32 10.29 1.38 -6.92
CA GLY A 32 11.62 1.62 -7.46
C GLY A 32 12.11 0.34 -8.12
N GLY A 33 12.58 0.48 -9.37
CA GLY A 33 12.90 -0.61 -10.28
C GLY A 33 13.74 -1.71 -9.64
N SER A 34 13.44 -2.94 -10.06
CA SER A 34 14.23 -4.18 -9.90
C SER A 34 15.50 -4.08 -9.04
N VAL A 35 15.34 -3.81 -7.75
CA VAL A 35 16.31 -4.23 -6.74
C VAL A 35 15.79 -5.58 -6.31
N GLU A 36 16.56 -6.63 -6.58
CA GLU A 36 16.25 -8.01 -6.21
C GLU A 36 15.59 -8.02 -4.83
N ARG A 37 14.27 -8.28 -4.84
CA ARG A 37 13.46 -8.29 -3.63
C ARG A 37 14.07 -9.37 -2.74
N TRP A 38 14.57 -8.97 -1.58
CA TRP A 38 15.22 -9.88 -0.63
C TRP A 38 14.44 -11.20 -0.50
N PRO A 39 15.08 -12.36 -0.65
CA PRO A 39 14.40 -13.66 -0.71
C PRO A 39 13.60 -14.00 0.56
N SER A 40 13.87 -13.31 1.68
CA SER A 40 13.11 -13.42 2.93
C SER A 40 11.77 -12.67 2.93
N ARG A 41 11.47 -11.84 1.93
CA ARG A 41 10.14 -11.22 1.79
C ARG A 41 9.21 -12.18 1.06
N GLU A 42 8.32 -12.83 1.80
CA GLU A 42 7.22 -13.58 1.21
C GLU A 42 6.49 -12.73 0.16
N PRO A 43 6.04 -13.35 -0.94
CA PRO A 43 5.27 -12.64 -1.95
C PRO A 43 3.99 -12.09 -1.31
N VAL A 44 3.76 -10.79 -1.49
CA VAL A 44 2.52 -10.14 -1.05
C VAL A 44 1.38 -10.79 -1.82
N ARG A 45 0.49 -11.50 -1.11
CA ARG A 45 -0.68 -12.17 -1.68
C ARG A 45 -1.96 -11.34 -1.55
N ASP A 46 -1.82 -10.05 -1.29
CA ASP A 46 -2.95 -9.15 -1.12
C ASP A 46 -3.55 -8.78 -2.48
N GLY A 47 -4.87 -8.96 -2.61
CA GLY A 47 -5.67 -8.48 -3.73
C GLY A 47 -6.45 -7.22 -3.36
N GLN A 48 -6.66 -6.34 -4.33
CA GLN A 48 -7.50 -5.14 -4.14
C GLN A 48 -8.79 -5.27 -4.96
N ILE A 49 -9.92 -5.01 -4.30
CA ILE A 49 -11.23 -4.89 -4.97
C ILE A 49 -11.86 -3.54 -4.61
N SER A 50 -12.51 -2.93 -5.61
CA SER A 50 -13.26 -1.69 -5.42
C SER A 50 -14.74 -2.01 -5.27
N ILE A 51 -15.33 -1.68 -4.12
CA ILE A 51 -16.75 -1.92 -3.86
C ILE A 51 -17.55 -0.66 -4.16
N LYS A 52 -18.48 -0.74 -5.13
CA LYS A 52 -19.49 0.30 -5.41
C LYS A 52 -20.81 -0.09 -4.76
N ALA A 53 -21.32 0.74 -3.85
CA ALA A 53 -22.61 0.54 -3.19
C ALA A 53 -23.21 1.88 -2.75
N PRO A 54 -24.52 1.93 -2.45
CA PRO A 54 -25.16 3.08 -1.82
C PRO A 54 -24.45 3.53 -0.53
N LEU A 55 -24.49 4.85 -0.26
CA LEU A 55 -23.76 5.45 0.87
C LEU A 55 -24.24 4.92 2.23
N ASP A 56 -25.51 4.60 2.36
CA ASP A 56 -26.11 3.99 3.55
C ASP A 56 -25.52 2.59 3.82
N VAL A 57 -25.35 1.78 2.78
CA VAL A 57 -24.77 0.44 2.88
C VAL A 57 -23.29 0.51 3.30
N ILE A 58 -22.51 1.38 2.65
CA ILE A 58 -21.10 1.60 3.02
C ILE A 58 -20.98 2.17 4.43
N GLY A 59 -21.85 3.11 4.80
CA GLY A 59 -21.89 3.69 6.14
C GLY A 59 -22.16 2.65 7.21
N ARG A 60 -23.14 1.76 6.97
CA ARG A 60 -23.45 0.64 7.87
C ARG A 60 -22.29 -0.33 8.01
N PHE A 61 -21.64 -0.70 6.90
CA PHE A 61 -20.48 -1.59 6.91
C PHE A 61 -19.31 -0.98 7.69
N LYS A 62 -18.99 0.30 7.46
CA LYS A 62 -17.92 0.99 8.19
C LYS A 62 -18.20 1.07 9.69
N ARG A 63 -19.45 1.33 10.08
CA ARG A 63 -19.86 1.35 11.50
C ARG A 63 -19.67 -0.03 12.14
N MET A 64 -20.12 -1.08 11.46
CA MET A 64 -19.94 -2.47 11.92
C MET A 64 -18.46 -2.83 12.14
N CYS A 65 -17.58 -2.41 11.22
CA CYS A 65 -16.14 -2.63 11.37
C CYS A 65 -15.56 -1.86 12.56
N LYS A 66 -16.03 -0.63 12.79
CA LYS A 66 -15.58 0.21 13.91
C LYS A 66 -16.00 -0.37 15.26
N ASP A 67 -17.23 -0.84 15.37
CA ASP A 67 -17.80 -1.36 16.62
C ASP A 67 -17.08 -2.65 17.06
N ASP A 68 -16.71 -3.52 16.10
CA ASP A 68 -15.97 -4.77 16.35
C ASP A 68 -14.43 -4.58 16.36
N ARG A 69 -13.93 -3.36 16.11
CA ARG A 69 -12.50 -3.00 16.02
C ARG A 69 -11.71 -3.90 15.05
N ARG A 70 -12.29 -4.22 13.90
CA ARG A 70 -11.68 -5.07 12.86
C ARG A 70 -11.33 -4.30 11.59
N THR A 71 -10.43 -4.86 10.79
CA THR A 71 -10.17 -4.35 9.45
C THR A 71 -11.34 -4.66 8.52
N TYR A 72 -11.46 -3.92 7.41
CA TYR A 72 -12.48 -4.20 6.40
C TYR A 72 -12.31 -5.59 5.78
N ALA A 73 -11.07 -6.05 5.62
CA ALA A 73 -10.76 -7.37 5.08
C ALA A 73 -11.22 -8.47 6.04
N ASP A 74 -10.94 -8.35 7.34
CA ASP A 74 -11.36 -9.34 8.34
C ASP A 74 -12.88 -9.40 8.47
N MET A 75 -13.54 -8.24 8.49
CA MET A 75 -15.00 -8.17 8.53
C MET A 75 -15.63 -8.79 7.28
N LEU A 76 -15.02 -8.56 6.11
CA LEU A 76 -15.45 -9.19 4.87
C LEU A 76 -15.33 -10.71 4.94
N GLY A 77 -14.23 -11.25 5.47
CA GLY A 77 -14.04 -12.69 5.69
C GLY A 77 -15.15 -13.30 6.56
N ILE A 78 -15.46 -12.68 7.70
CA ILE A 78 -16.54 -13.16 8.60
C ILE A 78 -17.90 -13.17 7.88
N LEU A 79 -18.18 -12.17 7.04
CA LEU A 79 -19.41 -12.13 6.27
C LEU A 79 -19.45 -13.23 5.21
N MET A 80 -18.32 -13.55 4.58
CA MET A 80 -18.18 -14.66 3.63
C MET A 80 -18.39 -16.01 4.32
N ASP A 81 -17.70 -16.26 5.44
CA ASP A 81 -17.84 -17.51 6.21
C ASP A 81 -19.30 -17.76 6.62
N ARG A 82 -20.00 -16.71 7.08
CA ARG A 82 -21.42 -16.80 7.46
C ARG A 82 -22.35 -17.02 6.28
N TYR A 83 -21.99 -16.55 5.09
CA TYR A 83 -22.78 -16.76 3.88
C TYR A 83 -22.59 -18.20 3.38
N GLU A 84 -21.35 -18.69 3.33
CA GLU A 84 -21.03 -20.06 2.92
C GLU A 84 -21.60 -21.10 3.88
N SER A 85 -21.58 -20.84 5.19
CA SER A 85 -22.18 -21.74 6.19
C SER A 85 -23.71 -21.84 6.11
N LYS A 86 -24.38 -21.00 5.33
CA LYS A 86 -25.84 -21.04 5.12
C LYS A 86 -26.25 -21.76 3.83
N GLY A 87 -25.29 -22.08 2.94
CA GLY A 87 -25.51 -22.89 1.74
C GLY A 87 -25.44 -24.37 2.06
#